data_AF-A0A2N3FL33-F1
#
_entry.id   AF-A0A2N3FL33-F1
#
_cell.length_a   1.000
_cell.length_b   1.000
_cell.length_c   1.000
_cell.angle_alpha   90.00
_cell.angle_beta   90.00
_cell.angle_gamma   90.00
#
_symmetry.space_group_name_H-M   'P 1'
#
loop_
_entity.id
_entity.type
_entity.pdbx_description
1 polymer ?
#
loop_
_entity_poly.entity_id
_entity_poly.type
_entity_poly.pdbx_seq_one_letter_code
_entity_poly.pdbx_strand_id
1 'polypeptide(L)'
;METVESFGYRYAVDGEAITEGRASLVKIMADPDSATLLVNGCLFLNVASFRYLNFSSEDGNTRIELHGDGIVLEMDPIDEPEPREGRPVIRLMDEIAFDPQTYVRLDDDEDED
;
A
#
# COMPACT_ATOMS: atom_id res chain seq x y z
N MET A 1 -8.43 -3.59 -14.71
CA MET A 1 -7.08 -3.06 -14.95
C MET A 1 -6.77 -2.23 -13.72
N GLU A 2 -6.10 -2.80 -12.73
CA GLU A 2 -5.67 -2.07 -11.53
C GLU A 2 -4.47 -1.21 -11.91
N THR A 3 -4.63 0.10 -11.83
CA THR A 3 -3.55 1.05 -12.07
C THR A 3 -2.67 1.03 -10.83
N VAL A 4 -1.54 0.32 -10.88
CA VAL A 4 -0.49 0.47 -9.87
C VAL A 4 0.16 1.82 -10.10
N GLU A 5 -0.31 2.82 -9.39
CA GLU A 5 0.27 4.16 -9.47
C GLU A 5 1.64 4.15 -8.78
N SER A 6 2.64 4.60 -9.53
CA SER A 6 4.00 4.77 -9.03
C SER A 6 4.21 6.24 -8.67
N PHE A 7 4.93 6.48 -7.58
CA PHE A 7 5.13 7.81 -7.03
C PHE A 7 6.60 8.02 -6.71
N GLY A 8 7.08 9.24 -6.96
CA GLY A 8 8.21 9.79 -6.22
C GLY A 8 7.74 10.08 -4.81
N TYR A 9 8.57 9.80 -3.81
CA TYR A 9 8.21 10.07 -2.42
C TYR A 9 9.38 10.72 -1.67
N ARG A 10 9.01 11.53 -0.67
CA ARG A 10 9.91 12.05 0.35
C ARG A 10 9.26 11.88 1.71
N TYR A 11 9.95 11.22 2.62
CA TYR A 11 9.52 11.02 4.00
C TYR A 11 10.38 11.88 4.92
N ALA A 12 9.74 12.81 5.62
CA ALA A 12 10.39 13.75 6.52
C ALA A 12 9.83 13.64 7.95
N VAL A 13 10.72 13.89 8.92
CA VAL A 13 10.39 13.97 10.35
C VAL A 13 10.94 15.29 10.86
N ASP A 14 10.08 16.11 11.47
CA ASP A 14 10.37 17.45 11.97
C ASP A 14 11.04 18.36 10.91
N GLY A 15 10.63 18.18 9.65
CA GLY A 15 11.13 18.93 8.49
C GLY A 15 12.42 18.39 7.88
N GLU A 16 13.08 17.42 8.51
CA GLU A 16 14.28 16.77 7.98
C GLU A 16 13.91 15.56 7.14
N ALA A 17 14.45 15.46 5.91
CA ALA A 17 14.26 14.28 5.08
C ALA A 17 15.02 13.10 5.67
N ILE A 18 14.27 12.05 6.00
CA ILE A 18 14.82 10.78 6.46
C ILE A 18 15.14 9.88 5.26
N THR A 19 14.24 9.84 4.28
CA THR A 19 14.42 9.05 3.06
C THR A 19 13.58 9.60 1.91
N GLU A 20 14.05 9.36 0.69
CA GLU A 20 13.36 9.72 -0.54
C GLU A 20 13.61 8.65 -1.61
N GLY A 21 12.74 8.57 -2.60
CA GLY A 21 12.92 7.63 -3.70
C GLY A 21 11.65 7.40 -4.49
N ARG A 22 11.52 6.19 -5.04
CA ARG A 22 10.35 5.76 -5.80
C ARG A 22 9.67 4.59 -5.11
N ALA A 23 8.35 4.59 -5.13
CA ALA A 23 7.55 3.48 -4.64
C ALA A 23 6.29 3.30 -5.48
N SER A 24 5.76 2.08 -5.50
CA SER A 24 4.40 1.85 -5.98
C SER A 24 3.45 1.68 -4.81
N LEU A 25 2.28 2.29 -4.91
CA LEU A 25 1.22 2.08 -3.95
C LEU A 25 0.66 0.66 -4.14
N VAL A 26 0.82 -0.18 -3.13
CA VAL A 26 0.36 -1.58 -3.15
C VAL A 26 -0.99 -1.72 -2.48
N LYS A 27 -1.19 -1.02 -1.35
CA LYS A 27 -2.42 -1.12 -0.56
C LYS A 27 -2.64 0.15 0.25
N ILE A 28 -3.90 0.55 0.36
CA ILE A 28 -4.37 1.57 1.30
C ILE A 28 -5.16 0.86 2.40
N MET A 29 -4.88 1.19 3.66
CA MET A 29 -5.51 0.61 4.84
C MET A 29 -5.89 1.72 5.81
N ALA A 30 -6.88 1.44 6.66
CA ALA A 30 -7.25 2.26 7.81
C ALA A 30 -7.32 1.34 9.03
N ASP A 31 -6.17 1.12 9.67
CA ASP A 31 -6.03 0.16 10.77
C ASP A 31 -5.25 0.81 11.92
N PRO A 32 -5.86 1.02 13.10
CA PRO A 32 -5.17 1.67 14.22
C PRO A 32 -3.99 0.87 14.78
N ASP A 33 -3.93 -0.44 14.53
CA ASP A 33 -2.92 -1.34 15.07
C ASP A 33 -1.76 -1.62 14.08
N SER A 34 -1.82 -1.02 12.89
CA SER A 34 -0.82 -1.18 11.83
C SER A 34 -0.05 0.12 11.55
N ALA A 35 1.13 0.02 10.96
CA ALA A 35 1.91 1.18 10.52
C ALA A 35 1.88 1.34 8.99
N THR A 36 2.20 2.54 8.51
CA THR A 36 2.61 2.73 7.10
C THR A 36 3.98 2.09 6.88
N LEU A 37 4.11 1.27 5.85
CA LEU A 37 5.34 0.56 5.53
C LEU A 37 5.82 0.90 4.12
N LEU A 38 7.09 1.28 4.02
CA LEU A 38 7.77 1.47 2.75
C LEU A 38 9.00 0.56 2.69
N VAL A 39 8.91 -0.48 1.86
CA VAL A 39 9.94 -1.53 1.77
C VAL A 39 10.11 -1.96 0.32
N ASN A 40 11.36 -2.02 -0.15
CA ASN A 40 11.69 -2.49 -1.50
C ASN A 40 10.92 -1.77 -2.64
N GLY A 41 10.61 -0.48 -2.47
CA GLY A 41 9.82 0.31 -3.43
C GLY A 41 8.34 -0.06 -3.45
N CYS A 42 7.82 -0.70 -2.41
CA CYS A 42 6.40 -0.95 -2.19
C CYS A 42 5.91 -0.11 -1.02
N LEU A 43 4.84 0.66 -1.23
CA LEU A 43 4.16 1.45 -0.22
C LEU A 43 2.86 0.75 0.21
N PHE A 44 2.79 0.38 1.48
CA PHE A 44 1.56 -0.01 2.16
C PHE A 44 1.14 1.17 3.02
N LEU A 45 0.22 1.98 2.49
CA LEU A 45 -0.20 3.21 3.13
C LEU A 45 -1.28 2.90 4.17
N ASN A 46 -1.00 3.19 5.44
CA ASN A 46 -2.03 3.22 6.46
C ASN A 46 -2.43 4.68 6.72
N VAL A 47 -3.65 5.05 6.33
CA VAL A 47 -4.14 6.42 6.51
C VAL A 47 -4.31 6.78 7.99
N ALA A 48 -4.45 5.79 8.88
CA ALA A 48 -4.50 6.02 10.32
C ALA A 48 -3.16 6.47 10.91
N SER A 49 -2.05 6.34 10.16
CA SER A 49 -0.74 6.90 10.56
C SER A 49 -0.66 8.43 10.39
N PHE A 50 -1.64 9.05 9.75
CA PHE A 50 -1.65 10.48 9.42
C PHE A 50 -2.94 11.15 9.93
N ARG A 51 -2.87 12.45 10.17
CA ARG A 51 -4.00 13.26 10.67
C ARG A 51 -4.82 13.88 9.56
N TYR A 52 -4.14 14.41 8.56
CA TYR A 52 -4.79 15.06 7.43
C TYR A 52 -3.95 14.90 6.18
N LEU A 53 -4.60 15.13 5.06
CA LEU A 53 -3.99 15.11 3.75
C LEU A 53 -4.17 16.48 3.11
N ASN A 54 -3.14 16.92 2.40
CA ASN A 54 -3.14 18.14 1.61
C ASN A 54 -2.87 17.78 0.14
N PHE A 55 -3.53 18.49 -0.76
CA PHE A 55 -3.28 18.41 -2.19
C PHE A 55 -2.85 19.78 -2.69
N SER A 56 -1.74 19.80 -3.42
CA SER A 56 -1.35 20.96 -4.21
C SER A 56 -1.20 20.55 -5.66
N SER A 57 -1.37 21.52 -6.57
CA SER A 57 -1.13 21.30 -7.99
C SER A 57 -0.32 22.47 -8.50
N GLU A 58 0.89 22.19 -8.94
CA GLU A 58 1.79 23.17 -9.55
C GLU A 58 2.19 22.64 -10.93
N ASP A 59 2.07 23.49 -11.95
CA ASP A 59 2.41 23.16 -13.35
C ASP A 59 1.76 21.89 -13.91
N GLY A 60 0.59 21.50 -13.38
CA GLY A 60 -0.16 20.31 -13.83
C GLY A 60 0.22 19.03 -13.10
N ASN A 61 1.24 19.04 -12.25
CA ASN A 61 1.61 17.91 -11.40
C ASN A 61 0.85 18.02 -10.08
N THR A 62 0.12 16.96 -9.73
CA THR A 62 -0.54 16.87 -8.41
C THR A 62 0.48 16.41 -7.40
N ARG A 63 0.62 17.13 -6.29
CA ARG A 63 1.42 16.72 -5.15
C ARG A 63 0.50 16.41 -3.98
N ILE A 64 0.78 15.28 -3.34
CA ILE A 64 -0.02 14.73 -2.24
C ILE A 64 0.86 14.76 -0.99
N GLU A 65 0.37 15.35 0.10
CA GLU A 65 1.10 15.44 1.36
C GLU A 65 0.25 14.86 2.48
N LEU A 66 0.75 13.82 3.15
CA LEU A 66 0.13 13.23 4.33
C LEU A 66 0.86 13.70 5.58
N HIS A 67 0.14 14.37 6.47
CA HIS A 67 0.72 14.99 7.67
C HIS A 67 0.30 14.24 8.93
N GLY A 68 1.28 13.88 9.76
CA GLY A 68 1.07 13.28 11.08
C GLY A 68 1.72 14.10 12.20
N ASP A 69 1.97 13.47 13.34
CA ASP A 69 2.75 14.06 14.44
C ASP A 69 4.21 14.23 14.02
N GLY A 70 4.60 15.43 13.57
CA GLY A 70 5.97 15.74 13.14
C GLY A 70 6.39 15.08 11.83
N ILE A 71 5.61 14.11 11.31
CA ILE A 71 5.89 13.40 10.07
C ILE A 71 5.18 14.04 8.87
N VAL A 72 5.85 14.03 7.72
CA VAL A 72 5.25 14.35 6.42
C VAL A 72 5.68 13.30 5.39
N LEU A 73 4.71 12.68 4.73
CA LEU A 73 4.95 11.87 3.53
C LEU A 73 4.46 12.65 2.32
N GLU A 74 5.40 13.07 1.49
CA GLU A 74 5.15 13.76 0.23
C GLU A 74 5.18 12.74 -0.91
N MET A 75 4.23 12.83 -1.83
CA MET A 75 4.07 11.92 -2.96
C MET A 75 3.76 12.70 -4.24
N ASP A 76 4.55 12.43 -5.28
CA ASP A 76 4.39 12.99 -6.62
C ASP A 76 4.10 11.82 -7.59
N PRO A 77 2.92 11.75 -8.23
CA PRO A 77 2.58 10.74 -9.22
C PRO A 77 3.58 10.73 -10.38
N ILE A 78 3.91 9.54 -10.87
CA ILE A 78 4.77 9.34 -12.03
C ILE A 78 3.92 8.74 -13.14
N ASP A 79 3.81 9.44 -14.28
CA ASP A 79 3.01 9.02 -15.44
C ASP A 79 3.51 7.75 -16.12
N GLU A 80 4.81 7.44 -16.00
CA GLU A 80 5.41 6.21 -16.53
C GLU A 80 5.61 5.16 -15.43
N PRO A 81 4.79 4.08 -15.41
CA PRO A 81 5.14 2.91 -14.62
C PRO A 81 6.38 2.26 -15.26
N GLU A 82 7.55 2.38 -14.62
CA GLU A 82 8.73 1.61 -15.04
C GLU A 82 8.38 0.12 -15.00
N PRO A 83 8.60 -0.64 -16.11
CA PRO A 83 8.41 -2.07 -16.09
C PRO A 83 9.39 -2.68 -15.09
N ARG A 84 8.87 -3.19 -13.97
CA ARG A 84 9.67 -3.93 -13.00
C ARG A 84 10.21 -5.20 -13.67
N GLU A 85 11.48 -5.22 -14.05
CA GLU A 85 12.12 -6.46 -14.48
C GLU A 85 12.21 -7.43 -13.29
N GLY A 86 11.47 -8.54 -13.38
CA GLY A 86 11.79 -9.76 -12.63
C GLY A 86 11.27 -9.93 -11.20
N ARG A 87 10.27 -9.15 -10.74
CA ARG A 87 9.60 -9.45 -9.45
C ARG A 87 8.12 -9.76 -9.64
N PRO A 88 7.62 -10.92 -9.14
CA PRO A 88 6.19 -11.16 -9.12
C PRO A 88 5.56 -10.06 -8.28
N VAL A 89 4.60 -9.35 -8.87
CA VAL A 89 3.65 -8.52 -8.14
C VAL A 89 3.14 -9.39 -6.99
N ILE A 90 3.37 -8.97 -5.74
CA ILE A 90 2.79 -9.66 -4.59
C ILE A 90 1.28 -9.47 -4.72
N ARG A 91 0.62 -10.45 -5.34
CA ARG A 91 -0.83 -10.56 -5.45
C ARG A 91 -1.36 -11.00 -4.09
N LEU A 92 -1.30 -10.12 -3.11
CA LEU A 92 -1.91 -10.37 -1.81
C LEU A 92 -3.28 -9.71 -1.76
N MET A 93 -4.23 -10.18 -2.59
CA MET A 93 -5.68 -10.01 -2.36
C MET A 93 -6.61 -10.70 -3.39
N ASP A 94 -6.24 -11.87 -3.94
CA ASP A 94 -7.20 -12.73 -4.68
C ASP A 94 -7.40 -14.13 -4.05
N GLU A 95 -6.69 -14.48 -2.97
CA GLU A 95 -6.91 -15.73 -2.21
C GLU A 95 -7.98 -15.59 -1.11
N ILE A 96 -8.96 -14.70 -1.33
CA ILE A 96 -10.29 -14.84 -0.71
C ILE A 96 -11.36 -14.85 -1.81
N ALA A 97 -11.03 -15.44 -2.96
CA ALA A 97 -12.07 -16.06 -3.78
C ALA A 97 -12.66 -17.19 -2.92
N PHE A 98 -13.81 -16.91 -2.31
CA PHE A 98 -14.62 -17.89 -1.62
C PHE A 98 -14.87 -19.05 -2.58
N ASP A 99 -14.14 -20.16 -2.42
CA ASP A 99 -14.37 -21.39 -3.17
C ASP A 99 -15.39 -22.24 -2.40
N PRO A 100 -16.66 -22.30 -2.84
CA PRO A 100 -17.66 -23.15 -2.20
C PRO A 100 -17.34 -24.65 -2.33
N GLN A 101 -16.30 -25.05 -3.06
CA GLN A 101 -15.86 -26.44 -3.19
C GLN A 101 -14.82 -26.87 -2.13
N THR A 102 -14.30 -25.95 -1.29
CA THR A 102 -13.41 -26.29 -0.17
C THR A 102 -14.19 -26.67 1.11
N TYR A 103 -15.39 -27.25 0.96
CA TYR A 103 -15.99 -28.02 2.04
C TYR A 103 -15.13 -29.26 2.28
N VAL A 104 -14.20 -29.15 3.23
CA VAL A 104 -13.65 -30.31 3.91
C VAL A 104 -14.86 -31.00 4.55
N ARG A 105 -15.29 -32.13 3.97
CA ARG A 105 -16.02 -33.11 4.76
C ARG A 105 -15.01 -33.60 5.78
N LEU A 106 -15.13 -33.10 7.00
CA LEU A 106 -14.60 -33.82 8.15
C LEU A 106 -15.37 -35.15 8.11
N ASP A 107 -14.64 -36.24 7.87
CA ASP A 107 -15.16 -37.57 8.13
C ASP A 107 -15.64 -37.57 9.58
N ASP A 108 -16.96 -37.54 9.78
CA ASP A 108 -17.56 -37.99 11.02
C ASP A 108 -17.38 -39.51 11.01
N ASP A 109 -16.34 -39.97 11.72
CA ASP A 109 -16.33 -41.31 12.29
C ASP A 109 -17.59 -41.46 13.17
N GLU A 110 -18.49 -42.39 12.83
CA GLU A 110 -19.48 -42.93 13.77
C GLU A 110 -19.99 -44.32 13.26
N ASP A 111 -19.28 -45.36 13.72
CA ASP A 111 -19.73 -46.65 14.31
C ASP A 111 -20.84 -47.56 13.70
N GLU A 112 -20.74 -48.86 14.08
CA GLU A 112 -21.67 -50.03 13.93
C GLU A 112 -21.55 -50.86 12.61
N ASP A 113 -21.32 -52.18 12.56
CA ASP A 113 -21.29 -53.33 13.49
C ASP A 113 -20.31 -54.41 12.95
#